data_AF-A0A0D0N1Z3-F1
#
_entry.id   AF-A0A0D0N1Z3-F1
#
_cell.length_a   1.000
_cell.length_b   1.000
_cell.length_c   1.000
_cell.angle_alpha   90.00
_cell.angle_beta   90.00
_cell.angle_gamma   90.00
#
_symmetry.space_group_name_H-M   'P 1'
#
loop_
_entity.id
_entity.type
_entity.pdbx_description
1 polymer ?
#
loop_
_entity_poly.entity_id
_entity_poly.type
_entity_poly.pdbx_seq_one_letter_code
_entity_poly.pdbx_strand_id
1 'polypeptide(L)' 'MSPADLVQLAGPISSENGPGLFLRIIVIASFVGVGLLVWAIARASRDGDKREAAREQARAEAAEQS' A
#
# COMPACT_ATOMS: atom_id res chain seq x y z
N MET A 1 23.35 25.46 -27.90
CA MET A 1 22.83 24.99 -26.60
C MET A 1 23.42 23.63 -26.34
N SER A 2 24.28 23.50 -25.33
CA SER A 2 25.01 22.25 -25.09
C SER A 2 24.25 21.36 -24.09
N PRO A 3 24.42 20.02 -24.14
CA PRO A 3 23.86 19.12 -23.14
C PRO A 3 24.31 19.44 -21.71
N ALA A 4 25.52 20.02 -21.55
CA ALA A 4 26.03 20.45 -20.26
C ALA A 4 25.22 21.61 -19.66
N ASP A 5 24.68 22.49 -20.51
CA ASP A 5 23.81 23.59 -20.08
C ASP A 5 22.45 23.07 -19.59
N LEU A 6 21.94 21.98 -20.21
CA LEU A 6 20.70 21.31 -19.78
C LEU A 6 20.87 20.61 -18.43
N VAL A 7 22.02 19.97 -18.19
CA VAL A 7 22.33 19.30 -16.92
C VAL A 7 22.54 20.32 -15.80
N GLN A 8 23.18 21.45 -16.08
CA GLN A 8 23.34 22.54 -15.09
C GLN A 8 22.00 23.21 -14.72
N LEU A 9 21.07 23.37 -15.66
CA LEU A 9 19.72 23.85 -15.34
C LEU A 9 18.87 22.80 -14.59
N ALA A 10 19.03 21.51 -14.91
CA ALA A 10 18.23 20.44 -14.32
C ALA A 10 18.71 20.01 -12.92
N GLY A 11 20.00 20.20 -12.62
CA GLY A 11 20.61 19.85 -11.33
C GLY A 11 19.88 20.45 -10.12
N PRO A 12 19.65 21.78 -10.06
CA PRO A 12 18.96 22.43 -8.95
C PRO A 12 17.49 21.98 -8.78
N ILE A 13 16.78 21.75 -9.89
CA ILE A 13 15.35 21.36 -9.87
C ILE A 13 15.14 19.97 -9.27
N SER A 14 16.12 19.07 -9.41
CA SER A 14 16.03 17.68 -8.95
C SER A 14 16.57 17.41 -7.53
N SER A 15 17.34 18.36 -6.97
CA SER A 15 18.19 18.15 -5.78
C SER A 15 17.86 19.04 -4.59
N GLU A 16 17.37 20.26 -4.81
CA GLU A 16 16.91 21.14 -3.73
C GLU A 16 15.50 20.74 -3.26
N ASN A 17 15.04 21.31 -2.15
CA ASN A 17 13.65 21.23 -1.66
C ASN A 17 12.67 21.92 -2.64
N GLY A 18 12.66 21.50 -3.90
CA GLY A 18 11.92 22.05 -5.02
C GLY A 18 10.98 21.01 -5.65
N PRO A 19 10.48 21.27 -6.88
CA PRO A 19 9.40 20.49 -7.51
C PRO A 19 9.65 18.98 -7.58
N GLY A 20 10.92 18.55 -7.68
CA GLY A 20 11.31 17.15 -7.69
C GLY A 20 10.99 16.40 -6.39
N LEU A 21 11.05 17.05 -5.23
CA LEU A 21 10.72 16.43 -3.93
C LEU A 21 9.20 16.20 -3.81
N PHE A 22 8.40 17.19 -4.19
CA PHE A 22 6.94 17.09 -4.19
C PHE A 22 6.45 15.95 -5.10
N LEU A 23 7.02 15.83 -6.31
CA LEU A 23 6.69 14.74 -7.22
C LEU A 23 7.05 13.37 -6.61
N ARG A 24 8.22 13.23 -6.00
CA ARG A 24 8.63 11.99 -5.32
C ARG A 24 7.66 11.63 -4.17
N ILE A 25 7.28 12.61 -3.35
CA ILE A 25 6.34 12.41 -2.24
C ILE A 25 4.99 11.92 -2.77
N ILE A 26 4.44 12.58 -3.80
CA ILE A 26 3.15 12.17 -4.39
C ILE A 26 3.23 10.75 -4.94
N VAL A 27 4.28 10.43 -5.71
CA VAL A 27 4.45 9.09 -6.28
C VAL A 27 4.51 8.03 -5.18
N ILE A 28 5.32 8.25 -4.14
CA ILE A 28 5.42 7.35 -2.99
C ILE A 28 4.06 7.23 -2.29
N ALA A 29 3.38 8.34 -2.03
CA ALA A 29 2.06 8.34 -1.38
C ALA A 29 1.01 7.59 -2.20
N SER A 30 1.04 7.68 -3.54
CA SER A 30 0.15 6.90 -4.41
C SER A 30 0.38 5.39 -4.26
N PHE A 31 1.64 4.93 -4.26
CA PHE A 31 1.96 3.51 -4.05
C PHE A 31 1.54 3.04 -2.65
N VAL A 32 1.81 3.84 -1.62
CA VAL A 32 1.39 3.52 -0.25
C VAL A 32 -0.14 3.46 -0.16
N GLY A 33 -0.86 4.40 -0.77
CA GLY A 33 -2.32 4.42 -0.78
C GLY A 33 -2.93 3.18 -1.43
N VAL A 34 -2.42 2.77 -2.60
CA VAL A 34 -2.87 1.52 -3.26
C VAL A 34 -2.48 0.30 -2.44
N GLY A 35 -1.27 0.26 -1.86
CA GLY A 35 -0.82 -0.81 -0.99
C GLY A 35 -1.72 -0.99 0.24
N LEU A 36 -2.11 0.13 0.88
CA LEU A 36 -3.04 0.13 2.00
C LEU A 36 -4.46 -0.31 1.59
N LEU A 37 -4.92 0.07 0.40
CA LEU A 37 -6.21 -0.39 -0.13
C LEU A 37 -6.21 -1.91 -0.33
N VAL A 38 -5.17 -2.46 -0.97
CA VAL A 38 -5.00 -3.91 -1.16
C VAL A 38 -4.90 -4.62 0.18
N TRP A 39 -4.13 -4.06 1.12
CA TRP A 39 -4.02 -4.60 2.48
C TRP A 39 -5.36 -4.61 3.20
N ALA A 40 -6.16 -3.55 3.12
CA ALA A 40 -7.47 -3.47 3.75
C ALA A 40 -8.43 -4.52 3.19
N ILE A 41 -8.43 -4.73 1.87
CA ILE A 41 -9.23 -5.78 1.21
C ILE A 41 -8.78 -7.16 1.69
N ALA A 42 -7.48 -7.47 1.61
CA ALA A 42 -6.95 -8.75 2.05
C ALA A 42 -7.18 -9.01 3.55
N ARG A 43 -7.10 -7.96 4.38
CA ARG A 43 -7.38 -8.00 5.82
C ARG A 43 -8.84 -8.34 6.09
N ALA A 44 -9.77 -7.76 5.34
CA ALA A 44 -11.20 -8.03 5.44
C ALA A 44 -11.54 -9.47 5.03
N SER A 45 -10.93 -9.99 3.95
CA SER A 45 -11.09 -11.40 3.56
C SER A 45 -10.68 -12.35 4.66
N ARG A 46 -9.51 -12.12 5.30
CA ARG A 46 -9.02 -12.95 6.42
C ARG A 46 -9.92 -12.91 7.65
N ASP A 47 -10.62 -11.81 7.90
CA ASP A 47 -11.58 -11.74 9.02
C ASP A 47 -12.87 -12.52 8.72
N GLY A 48 -13.26 -12.65 7.44
CA GLY A 48 -14.34 -13.52 7.00
C GLY A 48 -14.03 -14.99 7.24
N ASP A 49 -12.89 -15.46 6.74
CA ASP A 49 -12.46 -16.86 6.88
C ASP A 49 -12.38 -17.30 8.35
N LYS A 50 -11.87 -16.43 9.24
CA LYS A 50 -11.81 -16.71 10.68
C LYS A 50 -13.19 -16.90 11.31
N ARG A 51 -14.20 -16.16 10.86
CA ARG A 51 -15.57 -16.26 11.37
C ARG A 51 -16.25 -17.54 10.90
N GLU A 52 -15.97 -17.97 9.67
CA GLU A 52 -16.47 -19.24 9.14
C GLU A 52 -15.81 -20.42 9.85
N ALA A 53 -14.49 -20.40 10.02
CA ALA A 53 -13.76 -21.42 10.78
C ALA A 53 -14.29 -21.54 12.23
N ALA A 54 -14.57 -20.40 12.89
CA ALA A 54 -15.13 -20.41 14.25
C ALA A 54 -16.56 -20.99 14.30
N ARG A 55 -17.38 -20.79 13.26
CA ARG A 55 -18.73 -21.38 13.17
C ARG A 55 -18.67 -22.88 12.94
N GLU A 56 -17.72 -23.33 12.16
CA GLU A 56 -17.52 -24.75 11.86
C GLU A 56 -17.02 -25.50 13.09
N GLN A 57 -16.08 -24.91 13.83
CA GLN A 57 -15.66 -25.41 15.15
C GLN A 57 -16.82 -25.48 16.14
N ALA A 58 -17.61 -24.41 16.28
CA ALA A 58 -18.77 -24.41 17.18
C ALA A 58 -19.81 -25.48 16.80
N ARG A 59 -19.99 -25.79 15.51
CA ARG A 59 -20.86 -26.88 15.05
C ARG A 59 -20.27 -28.25 15.35
N ALA A 60 -18.97 -28.43 15.17
CA ALA A 60 -18.28 -29.67 15.48
C ALA A 60 -18.36 -29.97 16.99
N GLU A 61 -18.10 -28.98 17.84
CA GLU A 61 -18.22 -29.10 19.30
C GLU A 61 -19.67 -29.42 19.74
N ALA A 62 -20.67 -28.78 19.12
CA ALA A 62 -22.07 -29.08 19.39
C ALA A 62 -22.48 -30.50 18.97
N ALA A 63 -21.86 -31.04 17.91
CA ALA A 63 -22.10 -32.41 17.45
C ALA A 63 -21.36 -33.47 18.29
N GLU A 64 -20.23 -33.13 18.90
CA GLU A 64 -19.53 -34.01 19.84
C GLU A 64 -20.20 -34.07 21.22
N GLN A 65 -20.98 -33.04 21.59
CA GLN A 65 -21.69 -32.97 22.87
C GLN A 65 -23.11 -33.58 22.85
N SER A 66 -23.60 -34.00 21.68
CA SER A 66 -24.91 -34.65 21.49
C SER A 66 -24.80 -36.16 21.38
#